data_AF-A0A7T4YK32-F1
#
_entry.id   AF-A0A7T4YK32-F1
#
_cell.length_a   1.000
_cell.length_b   1.000
_cell.length_c   1.000
_cell.angle_alpha   90.00
_cell.angle_beta   90.00
_cell.angle_gamma   90.00
#
_symmetry.space_group_name_H-M   'P 1'
#
loop_
_entity.id
_entity.type
_entity.pdbx_description
1 polymer ?
#
loop_
_entity_poly.entity_id
_entity_poly.type
_entity_poly.pdbx_seq_one_letter_code
_entity_poly.pdbx_strand_id
1 'polypeptide(L)'
;MSEQDQKQFNHSGGDGKADGAIDQLDELMGSNEWIPRLLPFVFYVAMLMVIDAGTEYVGLGMYPFLYVLQCGLVLWLLIRYRKLFPEMNWKFHWLAIPTGLGLTWAWVKLGDVMTGVDPWFSYVSLNTEHPFAEMKANADGVEDGMNWWLMLYYSSISLRLLGMSIVVPMFEELFTRSLCLRSLHSGKSTWLGLKQLAHDMPILGDWYMHTESGRKASLEKPAFTTEFARTALGNVSVFAIFATTVVFMLSHVMRDWPGCIACGVVWCLMIAMTNRKGKKQYGLGPVIWSHGITNAALWGYVVWSGRWEYM
;
A
#
# COMPACT_ATOMS: atom_id res chain seq x y z
N MET A 1 38.12 -6.13 25.34
CA MET A 1 36.85 -6.89 25.35
C MET A 1 36.70 -7.48 26.74
N SER A 2 35.60 -7.15 27.42
CA SER A 2 35.41 -7.61 28.80
C SER A 2 34.99 -9.08 28.80
N GLU A 3 35.35 -9.82 29.85
CA GLU A 3 34.97 -11.22 30.05
C GLU A 3 33.44 -11.41 30.17
N GLN A 4 32.69 -10.32 30.39
CA GLN A 4 31.23 -10.29 30.37
C GLN A 4 30.65 -10.32 28.95
N ASP A 5 31.34 -9.74 27.95
CA ASP A 5 30.89 -9.77 26.55
C ASP A 5 31.01 -11.17 25.94
N GLN A 6 31.90 -12.02 26.48
CA GLN A 6 32.10 -13.39 26.02
C GLN A 6 31.06 -14.38 26.57
N LYS A 7 30.43 -14.08 27.72
CA LYS A 7 29.40 -14.95 28.30
C LYS A 7 28.03 -14.78 27.67
N GLN A 8 27.78 -13.68 26.95
CA GLN A 8 26.50 -13.49 26.25
C GLN A 8 26.46 -14.15 24.87
N PHE A 9 27.61 -14.58 24.33
CA PHE A 9 27.70 -15.27 23.03
C PHE A 9 27.69 -16.81 23.12
N ASN A 10 27.86 -17.39 24.32
CA ASN A 10 28.01 -18.84 24.52
C ASN A 10 26.73 -19.57 24.97
N HIS A 11 25.54 -18.97 24.83
CA HIS A 11 24.27 -19.61 25.22
C HIS A 11 23.36 -20.08 24.07
N SER A 12 23.84 -20.09 22.82
CA SER A 12 23.07 -20.59 21.66
C SER A 12 23.48 -22.01 21.21
N GLY A 13 23.93 -22.85 22.14
CA GLY A 13 24.15 -24.29 21.92
C GLY A 13 22.94 -25.16 22.27
N GLY A 14 21.72 -24.67 22.00
CA GLY A 14 20.47 -25.36 22.31
C GLY A 14 19.94 -26.15 21.11
N ASP A 15 19.70 -27.44 21.34
CA ASP A 15 19.06 -28.44 20.47
C ASP A 15 18.30 -27.89 19.25
N GLY A 16 18.78 -28.24 18.05
CA GLY A 16 18.21 -27.89 16.76
C GLY A 16 16.81 -28.44 16.54
N LYS A 17 15.80 -27.85 17.20
CA LYS A 17 14.44 -27.86 16.68
C LYS A 17 14.46 -27.01 15.42
N ALA A 18 14.00 -27.59 14.32
CA ALA A 18 13.77 -26.84 13.09
C ALA A 18 12.92 -25.61 13.43
N ASP A 19 13.51 -24.42 13.34
CA ASP A 19 12.79 -23.17 13.57
C ASP A 19 11.56 -23.17 12.66
N GLY A 20 10.38 -23.02 13.27
CA GLY A 20 9.13 -23.05 12.50
C GLY A 20 9.13 -21.91 11.49
N ALA A 21 8.46 -22.07 10.35
CA ALA A 21 8.33 -21.00 9.35
C ALA A 21 7.81 -19.67 9.95
N ILE A 22 7.03 -19.74 11.03
CA ILE A 22 6.55 -18.58 11.78
C ILE A 22 7.67 -17.92 12.60
N ASP A 23 8.59 -18.69 13.18
CA ASP A 23 9.72 -18.15 13.95
C ASP A 23 10.69 -17.41 13.01
N GLN A 24 10.95 -17.98 11.82
CA GLN A 24 11.72 -17.32 10.77
C GLN A 24 11.05 -16.02 10.29
N LEU A 25 9.71 -16.01 10.17
CA LEU A 25 8.98 -14.79 9.82
C LEU A 25 9.05 -13.75 10.94
N ASP A 26 8.96 -14.15 12.20
CA ASP A 26 9.10 -13.25 13.35
C ASP A 26 10.50 -12.63 13.42
N GLU A 27 11.54 -13.44 13.20
CA GLU A 27 12.92 -12.97 13.12
C GLU A 27 13.08 -11.98 11.96
N LEU A 28 12.58 -12.32 10.77
CA LEU A 28 12.60 -11.44 9.61
C LEU A 28 11.91 -10.11 9.90
N MET A 29 10.69 -10.13 10.43
CA MET A 29 9.91 -8.92 10.75
C MET A 29 10.56 -8.09 11.86
N GLY A 30 11.27 -8.71 12.79
CA GLY A 30 12.01 -8.05 13.87
C GLY A 30 13.39 -7.52 13.47
N SER A 31 13.99 -8.07 12.41
CA SER A 31 15.36 -7.73 11.99
C SER A 31 15.52 -6.30 11.44
N ASN A 32 14.45 -5.72 10.89
CA ASN A 32 14.49 -4.41 10.25
C ASN A 32 13.11 -3.72 10.33
N GLU A 33 13.10 -2.44 10.73
CA GLU A 33 11.88 -1.63 10.84
C GLU A 33 11.12 -1.47 9.50
N TRP A 34 11.76 -1.71 8.36
CA TRP A 34 11.14 -1.61 7.03
C TRP A 34 10.19 -2.74 6.72
N ILE A 35 10.63 -3.96 7.01
CA ILE A 35 9.95 -5.19 6.60
C ILE A 35 8.49 -5.20 7.07
N PRO A 36 8.15 -4.89 8.32
CA PRO A 36 6.75 -4.90 8.76
C PRO A 36 5.86 -3.83 8.10
N ARG A 37 6.46 -2.82 7.45
CA ARG A 37 5.75 -1.76 6.73
C ARG A 37 5.66 -2.02 5.22
N LEU A 38 6.59 -2.80 4.68
CA LEU A 38 6.68 -3.15 3.26
C LEU A 38 5.97 -4.46 2.95
N LEU A 39 6.16 -5.49 3.78
CA LEU A 39 5.74 -6.86 3.48
C LEU A 39 4.23 -7.00 3.25
N PRO A 40 3.33 -6.39 4.06
CA PRO A 40 1.89 -6.47 3.80
C PRO A 40 1.50 -5.86 2.44
N PHE A 41 2.16 -4.78 2.01
CA PHE A 41 1.92 -4.14 0.72
C PHE A 41 2.38 -5.03 -0.44
N VAL A 42 3.62 -5.55 -0.38
CA VAL A 42 4.16 -6.44 -1.42
C VAL A 42 3.31 -7.71 -1.53
N PHE A 43 2.92 -8.29 -0.40
CA PHE A 43 2.04 -9.46 -0.39
C PHE A 43 0.68 -9.16 -1.02
N TYR A 44 0.07 -8.02 -0.69
CA TYR A 44 -1.19 -7.62 -1.29
C TYR A 44 -1.08 -7.49 -2.81
N VAL A 45 -0.05 -6.81 -3.32
CA VAL A 45 0.18 -6.63 -4.76
C VAL A 45 0.41 -7.97 -5.47
N ALA A 46 1.21 -8.87 -4.89
CA ALA A 46 1.43 -10.21 -5.44
C ALA A 46 0.11 -11.01 -5.54
N MET A 47 -0.73 -10.91 -4.51
CA MET A 47 -2.04 -11.57 -4.51
C MET A 47 -3.02 -11.00 -5.53
N LEU A 48 -2.87 -9.75 -6.00
CA LEU A 48 -3.67 -9.24 -7.11
C LEU A 48 -3.43 -10.06 -8.39
N MET A 49 -2.18 -10.43 -8.67
CA MET A 49 -1.83 -11.29 -9.82
C MET A 49 -2.41 -12.71 -9.64
N VAL A 50 -2.44 -13.21 -8.41
CA VAL A 50 -3.04 -14.53 -8.10
C VAL A 50 -4.56 -14.50 -8.26
N ILE A 51 -5.22 -13.41 -7.86
CA ILE A 51 -6.66 -13.23 -8.07
C ILE A 51 -6.97 -13.17 -9.56
N ASP A 52 -6.24 -12.36 -10.32
CA ASP A 52 -6.40 -12.19 -11.76
C ASP A 52 -6.29 -13.55 -12.48
N ALA A 53 -5.18 -14.27 -12.26
CA ALA A 53 -5.00 -15.62 -12.79
C ALA A 53 -6.08 -16.61 -12.29
N GLY A 54 -6.45 -16.53 -11.01
CA GLY A 54 -7.50 -17.39 -10.44
C GLY A 54 -8.86 -17.17 -11.11
N THR A 55 -9.22 -15.91 -11.39
CA THR A 55 -10.46 -15.57 -12.09
C THR A 55 -10.42 -15.96 -13.57
N GLU A 56 -9.26 -15.84 -14.23
CA GLU A 56 -9.07 -16.20 -15.64
C GLU A 56 -9.11 -17.74 -15.85
N TYR A 57 -8.35 -18.50 -15.07
CA TYR A 57 -8.16 -19.95 -15.31
C TYR A 57 -9.18 -20.85 -14.62
N VAL A 58 -9.78 -20.41 -13.51
CA VAL A 58 -10.75 -21.23 -12.73
C VAL A 58 -12.16 -20.66 -12.82
N GLY A 59 -12.28 -19.34 -12.97
CA GLY A 59 -13.55 -18.63 -13.16
C GLY A 59 -13.88 -17.66 -12.02
N LEU A 60 -14.86 -16.80 -12.29
CA LEU A 60 -15.31 -15.72 -11.41
C LEU A 60 -15.70 -16.16 -9.99
N GLY A 61 -16.16 -17.41 -9.83
CA GLY A 61 -16.53 -17.97 -8.53
C GLY A 61 -15.37 -18.00 -7.52
N MET A 62 -14.11 -17.97 -7.98
CA MET A 62 -12.94 -17.95 -7.10
C MET A 62 -12.66 -16.59 -6.47
N TYR A 63 -13.15 -15.51 -7.06
CA TYR A 63 -12.86 -14.15 -6.62
C TYR A 63 -13.07 -13.91 -5.11
N PRO A 64 -14.26 -14.17 -4.51
CA PRO A 64 -14.48 -13.85 -3.10
C PRO A 64 -13.58 -14.64 -2.17
N PHE A 65 -13.23 -15.89 -2.52
CA PHE A 65 -12.35 -16.73 -1.70
C PHE A 65 -10.91 -16.25 -1.72
N LEU A 66 -10.38 -15.94 -2.90
CA LEU A 66 -9.03 -15.42 -3.05
C LEU A 66 -8.90 -14.03 -2.43
N TYR A 67 -9.93 -13.20 -2.54
CA TYR A 67 -9.95 -11.88 -1.93
C TYR A 67 -10.03 -11.95 -0.38
N VAL A 68 -10.84 -12.85 0.17
CA VAL A 68 -10.86 -13.12 1.63
C VAL A 68 -9.49 -13.60 2.10
N LEU A 69 -8.84 -14.50 1.36
CA LEU A 69 -7.49 -14.97 1.67
C LEU A 69 -6.48 -13.82 1.66
N GLN A 70 -6.48 -12.99 0.61
CA GLN A 70 -5.62 -11.82 0.49
C GLN A 70 -5.80 -10.85 1.66
N CYS A 71 -7.02 -10.38 1.90
CA CYS A 71 -7.31 -9.44 3.00
C CYS A 71 -7.07 -10.07 4.38
N GLY A 72 -7.42 -11.34 4.56
CA GLY A 72 -7.23 -12.06 5.82
C GLY A 72 -5.76 -12.21 6.20
N LEU A 73 -4.90 -12.56 5.23
CA LEU A 73 -3.46 -12.67 5.45
C LEU A 73 -2.80 -11.32 5.74
N VAL A 74 -3.16 -10.27 5.00
CA VAL A 74 -2.68 -8.91 5.28
C VAL A 74 -3.12 -8.46 6.67
N LEU A 75 -4.39 -8.64 7.03
CA LEU A 75 -4.89 -8.28 8.36
C LEU A 75 -4.20 -9.07 9.47
N TRP A 76 -3.94 -10.37 9.25
CA TRP A 76 -3.18 -11.20 10.17
C TRP A 76 -1.76 -10.66 10.39
N LEU A 77 -1.04 -10.29 9.32
CA LEU A 77 0.29 -9.65 9.42
C LEU A 77 0.21 -8.35 10.23
N LEU A 78 -0.76 -7.48 9.91
CA LEU A 78 -0.93 -6.19 10.58
C LEU A 78 -1.23 -6.35 12.08
N ILE A 79 -2.04 -7.34 12.45
CA ILE A 79 -2.39 -7.62 13.86
C ILE A 79 -1.19 -8.22 14.61
N ARG A 80 -0.54 -9.25 14.04
CA ARG A 80 0.58 -9.96 14.66
C ARG A 80 1.73 -9.01 14.97
N TYR A 81 2.09 -8.17 14.01
CA TYR A 81 3.26 -7.30 14.10
C TYR A 81 2.94 -5.87 14.54
N ARG A 82 1.71 -5.59 15.02
CA ARG A 82 1.25 -4.24 15.41
C ARG A 82 2.19 -3.46 16.33
N LYS A 83 2.97 -4.16 17.16
CA LYS A 83 3.92 -3.57 18.11
C LYS A 83 5.12 -2.93 17.41
N LEU A 84 5.45 -3.35 16.18
CA LEU A 84 6.58 -2.86 15.39
C LEU A 84 6.28 -1.53 14.65
N PHE A 85 5.01 -1.11 14.63
CA PHE A 85 4.55 0.13 13.99
C PHE A 85 3.52 0.87 14.85
N PRO A 86 3.95 1.47 15.98
CA PRO A 86 3.05 2.18 16.90
C PRO A 86 2.33 3.38 16.28
N GLU A 87 2.80 3.89 15.13
CA GLU A 87 2.12 4.92 14.37
C GLU A 87 0.80 4.46 13.73
N MET A 88 0.64 3.16 13.47
CA MET A 88 -0.59 2.60 12.91
C MET A 88 -1.61 2.44 14.05
N ASN A 89 -2.56 3.36 14.10
CA ASN A 89 -3.60 3.37 15.10
C ASN A 89 -4.91 3.86 14.50
N TRP A 90 -6.01 3.70 15.23
CA TRP A 90 -7.36 4.03 14.78
C TRP A 90 -7.86 5.39 15.26
N LYS A 91 -6.97 6.29 15.69
CA LYS A 91 -7.38 7.60 16.22
C LYS A 91 -8.06 8.41 15.12
N PHE A 92 -9.34 8.67 15.32
CA PHE A 92 -10.13 9.49 14.42
C PHE A 92 -9.81 10.98 14.57
N HIS A 93 -9.83 11.70 13.45
CA HIS A 93 -9.81 13.16 13.41
C HIS A 93 -10.85 13.61 12.39
N TRP A 94 -11.68 14.60 12.74
CA TRP A 94 -12.86 14.99 11.96
C TRP A 94 -12.54 15.38 10.50
N LEU A 95 -11.35 15.96 10.26
CA LEU A 95 -10.86 16.28 8.90
C LEU A 95 -10.87 15.08 7.93
N ALA A 96 -10.84 13.85 8.45
CA ALA A 96 -10.93 12.64 7.62
C ALA A 96 -12.18 12.63 6.74
N ILE A 97 -13.32 13.12 7.25
CA ILE A 97 -14.60 13.13 6.51
C ILE A 97 -14.57 14.10 5.32
N PRO A 98 -14.37 15.43 5.50
CA PRO A 98 -14.39 16.36 4.37
C PRO A 98 -13.27 16.09 3.38
N THR A 99 -12.09 15.63 3.84
CA THR A 99 -11.02 15.26 2.91
C THR A 99 -11.34 13.99 2.14
N GLY A 100 -11.90 12.95 2.77
CA GLY A 100 -12.25 11.71 2.07
C GLY A 100 -13.34 11.93 1.01
N LEU A 101 -14.40 12.66 1.36
CA LEU A 101 -15.46 13.02 0.41
C LEU A 101 -14.96 13.96 -0.69
N GLY A 102 -14.15 14.96 -0.34
CA GLY A 102 -13.56 15.90 -1.30
C GLY A 102 -12.61 15.21 -2.29
N LEU A 103 -11.80 14.26 -1.81
CA LEU A 103 -10.89 13.48 -2.63
C LEU A 103 -11.65 12.49 -3.52
N THR A 104 -12.75 11.90 -3.04
CA THR A 104 -13.64 11.08 -3.89
C THR A 104 -14.14 11.90 -5.08
N TRP A 105 -14.68 13.09 -4.81
CA TRP A 105 -15.16 13.99 -5.86
C TRP A 105 -14.03 14.38 -6.83
N ALA A 106 -12.85 14.74 -6.30
CA ALA A 106 -11.71 15.11 -7.11
C ALA A 106 -11.23 13.94 -7.98
N TRP A 107 -11.19 12.72 -7.44
CA TRP A 107 -10.80 11.51 -8.17
C TRP A 107 -11.68 11.27 -9.38
N VAL A 108 -13.01 11.30 -9.19
CA VAL A 108 -13.98 11.12 -10.28
C VAL A 108 -13.85 12.26 -11.30
N LYS A 109 -13.81 13.52 -10.85
CA LYS A 109 -13.77 14.66 -11.78
C LYS A 109 -12.47 14.75 -12.57
N LEU A 110 -11.34 14.50 -11.94
CA LEU A 110 -10.07 14.50 -12.65
C LEU A 110 -9.93 13.27 -13.55
N GLY A 111 -10.47 12.12 -13.14
CA GLY A 111 -10.56 10.93 -14.00
C GLY A 111 -11.41 11.18 -15.24
N ASP A 112 -12.56 11.84 -15.10
CA ASP A 112 -13.43 12.23 -16.23
C ASP A 112 -12.71 13.18 -17.20
N VAL A 113 -11.89 14.09 -16.67
CA VAL A 113 -11.05 14.96 -17.51
C VAL A 113 -10.01 14.13 -18.26
N MET A 114 -9.33 13.19 -17.60
CA MET A 114 -8.33 12.34 -18.25
C MET A 114 -8.91 11.44 -19.35
N THR A 115 -10.13 10.93 -19.17
CA THR A 115 -10.80 10.12 -20.21
C THR A 115 -11.41 10.95 -21.32
N GLY A 116 -11.75 12.22 -21.06
CA GLY A 116 -12.28 13.16 -22.05
C GLY A 116 -11.23 13.96 -22.83
N VAL A 117 -9.98 14.00 -22.36
CA VAL A 117 -8.89 14.74 -22.99
C VAL A 117 -8.11 13.80 -23.92
N ASP A 118 -8.21 14.05 -25.23
CA ASP A 118 -7.38 13.50 -26.32
C ASP A 118 -7.47 11.95 -26.56
N PRO A 119 -7.63 11.48 -27.81
CA PRO A 119 -7.51 10.06 -28.17
C PRO A 119 -6.24 9.36 -27.68
N TRP A 120 -5.17 10.10 -27.38
CA TRP A 120 -3.98 9.49 -26.77
C TRP A 120 -4.29 8.83 -25.42
N PHE A 121 -5.21 9.38 -24.63
CA PHE A 121 -5.62 8.83 -23.35
C PHE A 121 -6.78 7.83 -23.47
N SER A 122 -7.42 7.69 -24.64
CA SER A 122 -8.41 6.62 -24.86
C SER A 122 -7.79 5.22 -24.88
N TYR A 123 -6.47 5.09 -25.12
CA TYR A 123 -5.77 3.81 -24.89
C TYR A 123 -5.68 3.42 -23.40
N VAL A 124 -5.94 4.37 -22.50
CA VAL A 124 -5.96 4.16 -21.04
C VAL A 124 -7.38 3.81 -20.55
N SER A 125 -8.41 3.89 -21.40
CA SER A 125 -9.69 3.26 -21.07
C SER A 125 -9.47 1.75 -21.05
N LEU A 126 -9.36 1.19 -19.84
CA LEU A 126 -9.30 -0.24 -19.61
C LEU A 126 -10.54 -0.86 -20.27
N ASN A 127 -10.38 -1.40 -21.48
CA ASN A 127 -11.39 -2.17 -22.20
C ASN A 127 -11.63 -3.55 -21.56
N THR A 128 -11.10 -3.79 -20.37
CA THR A 128 -11.41 -4.98 -19.58
C THR A 128 -12.76 -4.78 -18.91
N GLU A 129 -13.76 -5.52 -19.36
CA GLU A 129 -15.00 -5.70 -18.61
C GLU A 129 -14.64 -6.10 -17.18
N HIS A 130 -15.03 -5.27 -16.22
CA HIS A 130 -14.70 -5.49 -14.82
C HIS A 130 -15.39 -6.78 -14.35
N PRO A 131 -14.74 -7.67 -13.55
CA PRO A 131 -15.35 -8.94 -13.10
C PRO A 131 -16.75 -8.78 -12.48
N PHE A 132 -16.99 -7.69 -11.77
CA PHE A 132 -18.32 -7.37 -11.21
C PHE A 132 -19.38 -7.01 -12.24
N ALA A 133 -19.00 -6.39 -13.37
CA ALA A 133 -19.92 -6.12 -14.47
C ALA A 133 -20.39 -7.45 -15.09
N GLU A 134 -19.46 -8.39 -15.32
CA GLU A 134 -19.77 -9.71 -15.83
C GLU A 134 -20.63 -10.53 -14.85
N MET A 135 -20.27 -10.55 -13.56
CA MET A 135 -21.07 -11.21 -12.51
C MET A 135 -22.50 -10.65 -12.46
N LYS A 136 -22.65 -9.32 -12.62
CA LYS A 136 -23.96 -8.67 -12.63
C LYS A 136 -24.75 -9.02 -13.88
N ALA A 137 -24.13 -8.99 -15.06
CA ALA A 137 -24.78 -9.38 -16.32
C ALA A 137 -25.28 -10.83 -16.27
N ASN A 138 -24.46 -11.75 -15.74
CA ASN A 138 -24.85 -13.15 -15.53
C ASN A 138 -25.99 -13.28 -14.51
N ALA A 139 -26.03 -12.44 -13.48
CA ALA A 139 -27.13 -12.42 -12.53
C ALA A 139 -28.44 -11.91 -13.17
N ASP A 140 -28.39 -10.84 -13.97
CA ASP A 140 -29.57 -10.26 -14.60
C ASP A 140 -30.18 -11.17 -15.70
N GLY A 141 -29.39 -12.09 -16.27
CA GLY A 141 -29.82 -13.03 -17.32
C GLY A 141 -30.56 -14.30 -16.84
N VAL A 142 -30.73 -14.51 -15.53
CA VAL A 142 -31.40 -15.72 -14.98
C VAL A 142 -32.83 -15.39 -14.58
N GLU A 143 -33.80 -15.89 -15.36
CA GLU A 143 -35.23 -15.55 -15.20
C GLU A 143 -35.93 -16.24 -14.01
N ASP A 144 -35.48 -17.41 -13.55
CA ASP A 144 -36.13 -18.15 -12.45
C ASP A 144 -35.16 -18.97 -11.59
N GLY A 145 -35.31 -18.90 -10.26
CA GLY A 145 -34.60 -19.74 -9.27
C GLY A 145 -33.59 -19.01 -8.35
N MET A 146 -32.96 -19.77 -7.44
CA MET A 146 -31.91 -19.24 -6.56
C MET A 146 -30.69 -18.85 -7.40
N ASN A 147 -30.54 -17.55 -7.62
CA ASN A 147 -29.51 -17.01 -8.49
C ASN A 147 -28.15 -16.99 -7.77
N TRP A 148 -27.36 -18.05 -7.99
CA TRP A 148 -25.99 -18.12 -7.47
C TRP A 148 -25.12 -16.94 -7.92
N TRP A 149 -25.30 -16.44 -9.14
CA TRP A 149 -24.57 -15.26 -9.63
C TRP A 149 -24.90 -14.00 -8.84
N LEU A 150 -26.16 -13.82 -8.44
CA LEU A 150 -26.56 -12.70 -7.58
C LEU A 150 -25.87 -12.77 -6.21
N MET A 151 -25.81 -13.95 -5.60
CA MET A 151 -25.09 -14.16 -4.33
C MET A 151 -23.58 -13.93 -4.48
N LEU A 152 -22.99 -14.42 -5.57
CA LEU A 152 -21.59 -14.22 -5.89
C LEU A 152 -21.27 -12.72 -6.09
N TYR A 153 -22.10 -12.00 -6.83
CA TYR A 153 -21.96 -10.56 -7.04
C TYR A 153 -22.03 -9.79 -5.72
N TYR A 154 -23.09 -9.98 -4.93
CA TYR A 154 -23.27 -9.22 -3.68
C TYR A 154 -22.22 -9.57 -2.62
N SER A 155 -21.81 -10.83 -2.53
CA SER A 155 -20.71 -11.21 -1.62
C SER A 155 -19.39 -10.58 -2.06
N SER A 156 -19.06 -10.66 -3.35
CA SER A 156 -17.81 -10.11 -3.89
C SER A 156 -17.72 -8.60 -3.75
N ILE A 157 -18.80 -7.88 -4.06
CA ILE A 157 -18.82 -6.41 -3.98
C ILE A 157 -18.81 -5.90 -2.53
N SER A 158 -19.45 -6.64 -1.61
CA SER A 158 -19.43 -6.32 -0.17
C SER A 158 -18.06 -6.59 0.44
N LEU A 159 -17.42 -7.71 0.08
CA LEU A 159 -16.05 -8.03 0.47
C LEU A 159 -15.09 -6.96 -0.06
N ARG A 160 -15.25 -6.57 -1.33
CA ARG A 160 -14.46 -5.49 -1.96
C ARG A 160 -14.61 -4.18 -1.18
N LEU A 161 -15.82 -3.77 -0.80
CA LEU A 161 -16.07 -2.59 0.04
C LEU A 161 -15.29 -2.66 1.36
N LEU A 162 -15.44 -3.76 2.11
CA LEU A 162 -14.77 -3.94 3.40
C LEU A 162 -13.24 -3.94 3.26
N GLY A 163 -12.71 -4.71 2.30
CA GLY A 163 -11.28 -4.79 2.06
C GLY A 163 -10.69 -3.42 1.67
N MET A 164 -11.27 -2.73 0.68
CA MET A 164 -10.76 -1.45 0.21
C MET A 164 -10.98 -0.30 1.20
N SER A 165 -12.01 -0.36 2.05
CA SER A 165 -12.31 0.76 2.95
C SER A 165 -11.66 0.61 4.33
N ILE A 166 -11.20 -0.60 4.68
CA ILE A 166 -10.67 -0.91 6.01
C ILE A 166 -9.24 -1.45 5.91
N VAL A 167 -9.02 -2.54 5.16
CA VAL A 167 -7.72 -3.24 5.14
C VAL A 167 -6.71 -2.48 4.29
N VAL A 168 -7.09 -2.09 3.06
CA VAL A 168 -6.23 -1.37 2.11
C VAL A 168 -5.63 -0.09 2.69
N PRO A 169 -6.43 0.82 3.29
CA PRO A 169 -5.90 2.04 3.86
C PRO A 169 -4.88 1.79 4.97
N MET A 170 -5.02 0.69 5.74
CA MET A 170 -4.07 0.42 6.82
C MET A 170 -2.67 0.12 6.29
N PHE A 171 -2.52 -0.83 5.38
CA PHE A 171 -1.19 -1.21 4.90
C PHE A 171 -0.64 -0.22 3.87
N GLU A 172 -1.49 0.38 3.03
CA GLU A 172 -1.03 1.36 2.05
C GLU A 172 -0.52 2.64 2.72
N GLU A 173 -1.20 3.13 3.75
CA GLU A 173 -0.73 4.32 4.48
C GLU A 173 0.48 3.98 5.37
N LEU A 174 0.58 2.74 5.86
CA LEU A 174 1.77 2.25 6.56
C LEU A 174 2.99 2.20 5.63
N PHE A 175 2.81 1.74 4.41
CA PHE A 175 3.86 1.72 3.39
C PHE A 175 4.18 3.15 2.90
N THR A 176 3.20 3.86 2.37
CA THR A 176 3.45 5.12 1.66
C THR A 176 3.69 6.31 2.59
N ARG A 177 2.89 6.48 3.66
CA ARG A 177 2.96 7.68 4.53
C ARG A 177 3.75 7.47 5.80
N SER A 178 4.07 6.23 6.12
CA SER A 178 5.01 5.90 7.18
C SER A 178 6.37 5.51 6.61
N LEU A 179 6.51 4.45 5.82
CA LEU A 179 7.81 4.03 5.28
C LEU A 179 8.37 5.00 4.23
N CYS A 180 7.68 5.19 3.10
CA CYS A 180 8.20 6.01 2.00
C CYS A 180 8.36 7.48 2.40
N LEU A 181 7.40 8.08 3.10
CA LEU A 181 7.45 9.50 3.48
C LEU A 181 8.67 9.86 4.33
N ARG A 182 9.06 8.97 5.23
CA ARG A 182 10.24 9.16 6.08
C ARG A 182 11.52 8.80 5.36
N SER A 183 11.51 7.75 4.55
CA SER A 183 12.69 7.28 3.81
C SER A 183 13.08 8.20 2.65
N LEU A 184 12.08 8.85 2.04
CA LEU A 184 12.23 9.78 0.91
C LEU A 184 12.20 11.24 1.35
N HIS A 185 12.57 11.53 2.60
CA HIS A 185 12.45 12.88 3.16
C HIS A 185 13.37 13.91 2.48
N SER A 186 14.53 13.48 1.98
CA SER A 186 15.55 14.33 1.35
C SER A 186 15.91 13.82 -0.04
N GLY A 187 15.99 14.71 -1.02
CA GLY A 187 16.42 14.35 -2.38
C GLY A 187 17.83 13.79 -2.45
N LYS A 188 18.76 14.33 -1.65
CA LYS A 188 20.14 13.81 -1.58
C LYS A 188 20.18 12.38 -1.05
N SER A 189 19.46 12.12 0.05
CA SER A 189 19.40 10.78 0.66
C SER A 189 18.68 9.79 -0.26
N THR A 190 17.61 10.25 -0.91
CA THR A 190 16.85 9.45 -1.87
C THR A 190 17.71 9.03 -3.05
N TRP A 191 18.48 9.95 -3.63
CA TRP A 191 19.39 9.64 -4.72
C TRP A 191 20.49 8.66 -4.31
N LEU A 192 21.06 8.82 -3.12
CA LEU A 192 22.03 7.86 -2.58
C LEU A 192 21.40 6.49 -2.36
N GLY A 193 20.19 6.43 -1.80
CA GLY A 193 19.45 5.19 -1.61
C GLY A 193 19.11 4.48 -2.92
N LEU A 194 18.73 5.22 -3.97
CA LEU A 194 18.52 4.65 -5.30
C LEU A 194 19.80 4.09 -5.91
N LYS A 195 20.95 4.72 -5.67
CA LYS A 195 22.26 4.17 -6.09
C LYS A 195 22.60 2.90 -5.33
N GLN A 196 22.32 2.85 -4.03
CA GLN A 196 22.52 1.65 -3.22
C GLN A 196 21.59 0.52 -3.70
N LEU A 197 20.32 0.83 -3.98
CA LEU A 197 19.40 -0.14 -4.57
C LEU A 197 19.90 -0.66 -5.93
N ALA A 198 20.35 0.21 -6.83
CA ALA A 198 20.92 -0.20 -8.11
C ALA A 198 22.18 -1.05 -7.95
N HIS A 199 22.98 -0.80 -6.91
CA HIS A 199 24.15 -1.62 -6.55
C HIS A 199 23.75 -3.02 -6.06
N ASP A 200 22.61 -3.16 -5.38
CA ASP A 200 22.17 -4.43 -4.82
C ASP A 200 21.33 -5.28 -5.81
N MET A 201 20.97 -4.73 -6.97
CA MET A 201 20.23 -5.45 -8.01
C MET A 201 21.14 -6.44 -8.75
N PRO A 202 20.68 -7.68 -9.01
CA PRO A 202 21.45 -8.62 -9.82
C PRO A 202 21.66 -8.07 -11.24
N ILE A 203 22.79 -8.39 -11.87
CA ILE A 203 23.20 -7.93 -13.21
C ILE A 203 23.56 -6.44 -13.26
N LEU A 204 22.67 -5.55 -12.83
CA LEU A 204 22.91 -4.10 -12.80
C LEU A 204 23.98 -3.74 -11.76
N GLY A 205 23.94 -4.36 -10.59
CA GLY A 205 24.87 -4.15 -9.49
C GLY A 205 26.29 -4.57 -9.82
N ASP A 206 26.47 -5.72 -10.47
CA ASP A 206 27.77 -6.24 -10.90
C ASP A 206 28.48 -5.27 -11.86
N TRP A 207 27.72 -4.66 -12.77
CA TRP A 207 28.26 -3.61 -13.62
C TRP A 207 28.51 -2.31 -12.83
N TYR A 208 27.55 -1.91 -11.99
CA TYR A 208 27.57 -0.63 -11.30
C TYR A 208 28.66 -0.53 -10.23
N MET A 209 29.02 -1.64 -9.55
CA MET A 209 30.07 -1.69 -8.53
C MET A 209 31.47 -1.36 -9.07
N HIS A 210 31.70 -1.53 -10.38
CA HIS A 210 32.95 -1.15 -11.03
C HIS A 210 33.04 0.34 -11.36
N THR A 211 31.94 1.09 -11.20
CA THR A 211 31.94 2.55 -11.37
C THR A 211 32.40 3.24 -10.07
N GLU A 212 33.01 4.42 -10.19
CA GLU A 212 33.38 5.21 -9.01
C GLU A 212 32.13 5.59 -8.16
N SER A 213 30.99 5.81 -8.82
CA SER A 213 29.72 6.13 -8.15
C SER A 213 29.19 4.95 -7.34
N GLY A 214 29.24 3.73 -7.88
CA GLY A 214 28.83 2.51 -7.17
C GLY A 214 29.69 2.22 -5.96
N ARG A 215 31.02 2.29 -6.12
CA ARG A 215 31.97 2.11 -5.00
C ARG A 215 31.79 3.16 -3.90
N LYS A 216 31.52 4.42 -4.25
CA LYS A 216 31.23 5.44 -3.23
C LYS A 216 29.92 5.16 -2.51
N ALA A 217 28.88 4.75 -3.23
CA ALA A 217 27.57 4.47 -2.65
C ALA A 217 27.58 3.27 -1.68
N SER A 218 28.38 2.24 -1.95
CA SER A 218 28.49 1.04 -1.10
C SER A 218 29.28 1.25 0.20
N LEU A 219 30.11 2.31 0.26
CA LEU A 219 30.83 2.69 1.48
C LEU A 219 29.99 3.55 2.43
N GLU A 220 28.90 4.14 1.93
CA GLU A 220 27.99 4.95 2.73
C GLU A 220 27.01 4.07 3.52
N LYS A 221 26.52 4.60 4.65
CA LYS A 221 25.46 3.93 5.41
C LYS A 221 24.20 3.74 4.56
N PRO A 222 23.36 2.73 4.83
CA PRO A 222 22.09 2.55 4.12
C PRO A 222 21.23 3.81 4.24
N ALA A 223 21.08 4.54 3.13
CA ALA A 223 20.60 5.92 3.14
C ALA A 223 19.14 5.97 3.58
N PHE A 224 18.31 5.08 3.02
CA PHE A 224 16.90 5.06 3.34
C PHE A 224 16.62 4.62 4.79
N THR A 225 17.31 3.61 5.31
CA THR A 225 17.20 3.19 6.72
C THR A 225 17.59 4.33 7.67
N THR A 226 18.69 5.01 7.34
CA THR A 226 19.18 6.16 8.12
C THR A 226 18.19 7.33 8.07
N GLU A 227 17.60 7.61 6.90
CA GLU A 227 16.60 8.66 6.72
C GLU A 227 15.30 8.35 7.46
N PHE A 228 14.86 7.10 7.41
CA PHE A 228 13.67 6.63 8.10
C PHE A 228 13.79 6.82 9.62
N ALA A 229 14.89 6.34 10.21
CA ALA A 229 15.13 6.39 11.66
C ALA A 229 15.20 7.82 12.21
N ARG A 230 15.72 8.78 11.42
CA ARG A 230 15.85 10.18 11.85
C ARG A 230 14.60 11.02 11.63
N THR A 231 13.70 10.60 10.75
CA THR A 231 12.54 11.41 10.34
C THR A 231 11.31 11.03 11.13
N ALA A 232 10.81 11.93 11.99
CA ALA A 232 9.54 11.70 12.67
C ALA A 232 8.36 11.75 11.68
N LEU A 233 7.28 11.01 11.96
CA LEU A 233 6.10 10.90 11.05
C LEU A 233 5.50 12.25 10.64
N GLY A 234 5.41 13.22 11.56
CA GLY A 234 4.88 14.56 11.27
C GLY A 234 5.88 15.53 10.65
N ASN A 235 7.15 15.13 10.44
CA ASN A 235 8.17 15.96 9.81
C ASN A 235 8.16 15.73 8.30
N VAL A 236 7.32 16.50 7.61
CA VAL A 236 7.09 16.35 6.17
C VAL A 236 7.81 17.45 5.40
N SER A 237 8.67 17.08 4.45
CA SER A 237 9.31 18.03 3.53
C SER A 237 8.55 18.11 2.20
N VAL A 238 8.74 19.21 1.46
CA VAL A 238 8.14 19.36 0.11
C VAL A 238 8.60 18.23 -0.82
N PHE A 239 9.89 17.86 -0.74
CA PHE A 239 10.42 16.76 -1.53
C PHE A 239 9.76 15.42 -1.16
N ALA A 240 9.52 15.15 0.13
CA ALA A 240 8.85 13.94 0.59
C ALA A 240 7.41 13.84 0.04
N ILE A 241 6.67 14.96 0.07
CA ILE A 241 5.31 15.02 -0.51
C ILE A 241 5.38 14.62 -1.98
N PHE A 242 6.24 15.27 -2.76
CA PHE A 242 6.40 14.95 -4.18
C PHE A 242 6.79 13.49 -4.41
N ALA A 243 7.87 13.02 -3.78
CA ALA A 243 8.40 11.68 -4.00
C ALA A 243 7.39 10.58 -3.64
N THR A 244 6.72 10.68 -2.50
CA THR A 244 5.69 9.70 -2.10
C THR A 244 4.40 9.79 -2.91
N THR A 245 4.09 10.96 -3.46
CA THR A 245 2.97 11.12 -4.38
C THR A 245 3.27 10.38 -5.69
N VAL A 246 4.50 10.49 -6.20
CA VAL A 246 4.94 9.71 -7.38
C VAL A 246 4.89 8.21 -7.09
N VAL A 247 5.39 7.74 -5.95
CA VAL A 247 5.31 6.31 -5.58
C VAL A 247 3.87 5.81 -5.56
N PHE A 248 2.96 6.58 -4.95
CA PHE A 248 1.53 6.23 -4.90
C PHE A 248 0.89 6.27 -6.29
N MET A 249 1.21 7.26 -7.11
CA MET A 249 0.72 7.39 -8.48
C MET A 249 1.15 6.20 -9.35
N LEU A 250 2.39 5.74 -9.22
CA LEU A 250 2.93 4.61 -9.98
C LEU A 250 2.29 3.26 -9.61
N SER A 251 1.61 3.14 -8.46
CA SER A 251 0.85 1.94 -8.11
C SER A 251 -0.58 1.95 -8.66
N HIS A 252 -0.95 2.96 -9.45
CA HIS A 252 -2.28 3.13 -10.02
C HIS A 252 -2.20 3.26 -11.55
N VAL A 253 -3.33 2.95 -12.20
CA VAL A 253 -3.47 3.11 -13.65
C VAL A 253 -3.43 4.59 -14.04
N MET A 254 -2.94 4.91 -15.24
CA MET A 254 -2.63 6.29 -15.64
C MET A 254 -3.83 7.25 -15.56
N ARG A 255 -5.06 6.75 -15.76
CA ARG A 255 -6.29 7.54 -15.59
C ARG A 255 -6.38 8.15 -14.19
N ASP A 256 -6.00 7.38 -13.17
CA ASP A 256 -6.15 7.76 -11.77
C ASP A 256 -5.06 8.70 -11.28
N TRP A 257 -4.00 8.92 -12.07
CA TRP A 257 -2.84 9.68 -11.64
C TRP A 257 -3.17 11.07 -11.10
N PRO A 258 -4.05 11.88 -11.70
CA PRO A 258 -4.44 13.15 -11.10
C PRO A 258 -5.14 13.01 -9.74
N GLY A 259 -6.00 12.00 -9.58
CA GLY A 259 -6.61 11.65 -8.30
C GLY A 259 -5.56 11.25 -7.26
N CYS A 260 -4.61 10.40 -7.65
CA CYS A 260 -3.47 10.01 -6.81
C CYS A 260 -2.62 11.23 -6.41
N ILE A 261 -2.43 12.20 -7.30
CA ILE A 261 -1.71 13.44 -6.99
C ILE A 261 -2.47 14.25 -5.92
N ALA A 262 -3.78 14.44 -6.10
CA ALA A 262 -4.61 15.14 -5.12
C ALA A 262 -4.57 14.43 -3.74
N CYS A 263 -4.77 13.11 -3.72
CA CYS A 263 -4.71 12.30 -2.51
C CYS A 263 -3.34 12.39 -1.85
N GLY A 264 -2.25 12.16 -2.60
CA GLY A 264 -0.88 12.20 -2.09
C GLY A 264 -0.54 13.52 -1.39
N VAL A 265 -0.88 14.65 -2.00
CA VAL A 265 -0.66 15.96 -1.41
C VAL A 265 -1.53 16.17 -0.16
N VAL A 266 -2.84 15.98 -0.26
CA VAL A 266 -3.78 16.24 0.85
C VAL A 266 -3.48 15.36 2.07
N TRP A 267 -3.19 14.08 1.85
CA TRP A 267 -2.89 13.13 2.91
C TRP A 267 -1.53 13.40 3.58
N CYS A 268 -0.50 13.80 2.82
CA CYS A 268 0.76 14.23 3.44
C CYS A 268 0.59 15.50 4.28
N LEU A 269 -0.21 16.47 3.82
CA LEU A 269 -0.54 17.68 4.59
C LEU A 269 -1.34 17.33 5.85
N MET A 270 -2.27 16.37 5.76
CA MET A 270 -2.99 15.87 6.93
C MET A 270 -2.05 15.23 7.95
N ILE A 271 -1.08 14.42 7.52
CA ILE A 271 -0.05 13.86 8.40
C ILE A 271 0.75 14.98 9.08
N ALA A 272 1.22 15.97 8.32
CA ALA A 272 1.97 17.11 8.86
C ALA A 272 1.15 17.89 9.91
N MET A 273 -0.13 18.12 9.64
CA MET A 273 -1.03 18.85 10.52
C MET A 273 -1.37 18.09 11.81
N THR A 274 -1.71 16.80 11.69
CA THR A 274 -2.21 15.96 12.79
C THR A 274 -1.10 15.32 13.61
N ASN A 275 0.17 15.43 13.17
CA ASN A 275 1.34 14.96 13.91
C ASN A 275 2.39 16.06 14.16
N ARG A 276 1.99 17.34 14.09
CA ARG A 276 2.89 18.47 14.36
C ARG A 276 3.48 18.39 15.77
N LYS A 277 4.79 18.61 15.89
CA LYS A 277 5.50 18.63 17.19
C LYS A 277 4.84 19.61 18.16
N GLY A 278 4.66 19.18 19.41
CA GLY A 278 4.01 19.96 20.48
C GLY A 278 2.48 19.88 20.49
N LYS A 279 1.86 19.12 19.59
CA LYS A 279 0.42 18.82 19.59
C LYS A 279 0.15 17.34 19.84
N LYS A 280 -1.12 17.02 20.13
CA LYS A 280 -1.62 15.64 20.21
C LYS A 280 -1.27 14.90 18.92
N GLN A 281 -0.58 13.77 19.06
CA GLN A 281 -0.15 12.92 17.94
C GLN A 281 -1.25 11.90 17.60
N TYR A 282 -1.75 11.97 16.37
CA TYR A 282 -2.79 11.07 15.88
C TYR A 282 -2.23 9.85 15.14
N GLY A 283 -0.93 9.82 14.81
CA GLY A 283 -0.32 8.78 13.98
C GLY A 283 -0.93 8.75 12.58
N LEU A 284 -1.15 7.55 12.05
CA LEU A 284 -1.76 7.33 10.73
C LEU A 284 -3.30 7.31 10.76
N GLY A 285 -3.93 7.28 11.93
CA GLY A 285 -5.39 7.14 12.04
C GLY A 285 -6.21 8.11 11.16
N PRO A 286 -5.94 9.44 11.18
CA PRO A 286 -6.67 10.40 10.36
C PRO A 286 -6.62 10.11 8.86
N VAL A 287 -5.45 9.71 8.36
CA VAL A 287 -5.26 9.43 6.93
C VAL A 287 -5.89 8.10 6.54
N ILE A 288 -5.76 7.07 7.39
CA ILE A 288 -6.42 5.76 7.22
C ILE A 288 -7.94 5.95 7.13
N TRP A 289 -8.52 6.78 7.99
CA TRP A 289 -9.95 7.11 7.94
C TRP A 289 -10.33 7.89 6.67
N SER A 290 -9.55 8.90 6.28
CA SER A 290 -9.80 9.69 5.07
C SER A 290 -9.77 8.82 3.81
N HIS A 291 -8.76 7.96 3.71
CA HIS A 291 -8.59 7.01 2.63
C HIS A 291 -9.72 5.98 2.63
N GLY A 292 -10.04 5.36 3.78
CA GLY A 292 -11.19 4.44 3.88
C GLY A 292 -12.52 5.05 3.46
N ILE A 293 -12.78 6.31 3.84
CA ILE A 293 -13.97 7.06 3.41
C ILE A 293 -13.94 7.31 1.90
N THR A 294 -12.78 7.64 1.34
CA THR A 294 -12.60 7.82 -0.11
C THR A 294 -12.99 6.55 -0.86
N ASN A 295 -12.47 5.40 -0.42
CA ASN A 295 -12.73 4.12 -1.07
C ASN A 295 -14.19 3.67 -0.91
N ALA A 296 -14.80 3.89 0.26
CA ALA A 296 -16.21 3.59 0.48
C ALA A 296 -17.14 4.46 -0.38
N ALA A 297 -16.81 5.73 -0.55
CA ALA A 297 -17.60 6.65 -1.37
C ALA A 297 -17.40 6.39 -2.88
N LEU A 298 -16.18 6.07 -3.33
CA LEU A 298 -15.91 5.59 -4.69
C LEU A 298 -16.68 4.30 -4.98
N TRP A 299 -16.64 3.33 -4.07
CA TRP A 299 -17.44 2.11 -4.18
C TRP A 299 -18.93 2.43 -4.35
N GLY A 300 -19.48 3.32 -3.53
CA GLY A 300 -20.89 3.73 -3.64
C GLY A 300 -21.21 4.42 -4.97
N TYR A 301 -20.30 5.27 -5.45
CA TYR A 301 -20.43 5.91 -6.76
C TYR A 301 -20.44 4.89 -7.90
N VAL A 302 -19.54 3.91 -7.88
CA VAL A 302 -19.44 2.86 -8.89
C VAL A 302 -20.70 2.00 -8.93
N VAL A 303 -21.16 1.52 -7.77
CA VAL A 303 -22.39 0.71 -7.65
C VAL A 303 -23.61 1.46 -8.18
N TRP A 304 -23.70 2.76 -7.88
CA TRP A 304 -24.82 3.61 -8.30
C TRP A 304 -24.80 3.96 -9.79
N SER A 305 -23.63 4.33 -10.32
CA SER A 305 -23.47 4.83 -11.69
C SER A 305 -23.22 3.73 -12.73
N GLY A 306 -22.81 2.53 -12.29
CA GLY A 306 -22.34 1.46 -13.17
C GLY A 306 -20.96 1.72 -13.78
N ARG A 307 -20.25 2.76 -13.34
CA ARG A 307 -18.93 3.16 -13.86
C ARG A 307 -17.80 2.40 -13.19
N TRP A 308 -17.73 1.10 -13.48
CA TRP A 308 -16.78 0.14 -12.92
C TRP A 308 -15.32 0.51 -13.11
N GLU A 309 -15.02 1.43 -14.03
CA GLU A 309 -13.67 1.86 -14.24
C GLU A 309 -13.05 2.45 -12.96
N TYR A 310 -13.82 3.07 -12.06
CA TYR A 310 -13.31 3.70 -10.82
C TYR A 310 -13.08 2.75 -9.62
N MET A 311 -12.98 1.43 -9.86
CA MET A 311 -12.85 0.39 -8.83
C MET A 311 -11.59 -0.45 -9.00
#